data_AF-A0A4P6K1T8-F1
#
_entry.id   AF-A0A4P6K1T8-F1
#
_cell.length_a   1.000
_cell.length_b   1.000
_cell.length_c   1.000
_cell.angle_alpha   90.00
_cell.angle_beta   90.00
_cell.angle_gamma   90.00
#
_symmetry.space_group_name_H-M   'P 1'
#
loop_
_entity.id
_entity.type
_entity.pdbx_description
1 polymer ?
#
loop_
_entity_poly.entity_id
_entity_poly.type
_entity_poly.pdbx_seq_one_letter_code
_entity_poly.pdbx_strand_id
1 'polypeptide(L)'
;MPAILANVHVHSWLGVWVLLILWVVLFKCAHLLVMLVRHGPMIGWAIGPLGITIMFLHEPSMLYIWLNVFCPALVSGVVLYVGLFTSISPIMLPEHPFVQIIIVSSGVLLTSLGDFVNALRDLRHPLWGEARILRSIQFLRASYAKIHFTPFGHSYLSDHFGANPTDLLQAL
;
A
#
# COMPACT_ATOMS: atom_id res chain seq x y z
N MET A 1 -21.65 -35.00 -8.52
CA MET A 1 -20.46 -34.13 -8.46
C MET A 1 -20.10 -33.82 -7.00
N PRO A 2 -19.22 -34.63 -6.36
CA PRO A 2 -18.56 -34.23 -5.12
C PRO A 2 -17.07 -34.64 -5.18
N ALA A 3 -16.23 -33.83 -5.81
CA ALA A 3 -14.78 -34.05 -5.81
C ALA A 3 -13.96 -32.76 -5.58
N ILE A 4 -14.62 -31.60 -5.58
CA ILE A 4 -13.95 -30.28 -5.51
C ILE A 4 -13.61 -29.88 -4.06
N LEU A 5 -14.18 -30.55 -3.06
CA LEU A 5 -14.01 -30.20 -1.64
C LEU A 5 -12.97 -31.06 -0.89
N ALA A 6 -12.33 -32.03 -1.52
CA ALA A 6 -11.67 -33.10 -0.79
C ALA A 6 -10.23 -32.85 -0.32
N ASN A 7 -9.49 -31.86 -0.84
CA ASN A 7 -8.04 -31.79 -0.58
C ASN A 7 -7.49 -30.38 -0.33
N VAL A 8 -8.09 -29.63 0.61
CA VAL A 8 -7.37 -28.48 1.19
C VAL A 8 -6.71 -28.94 2.47
N HIS A 9 -5.41 -29.22 2.41
CA HIS A 9 -4.63 -29.65 3.57
C HIS A 9 -3.52 -28.63 3.85
N VAL A 10 -3.50 -28.11 5.07
CA VAL A 10 -2.40 -27.26 5.56
C VAL A 10 -1.27 -28.18 6.00
N HIS A 11 -0.16 -28.15 5.28
CA HIS A 11 0.99 -28.99 5.59
C HIS A 11 1.80 -28.42 6.77
N SER A 12 1.92 -27.09 6.83
CA SER A 12 2.64 -26.40 7.89
C SER A 12 2.01 -25.04 8.20
N TRP A 13 1.42 -24.91 9.39
CA TRP A 13 0.92 -23.62 9.89
C TRP A 13 2.02 -22.57 9.98
N LEU A 14 3.25 -22.97 10.32
CA LEU A 14 4.41 -22.08 10.36
C LEU A 14 4.72 -21.52 8.97
N GLY A 15 4.67 -22.38 7.94
CA GLY A 15 4.86 -21.96 6.55
C GLY A 15 3.80 -20.95 6.09
N VAL A 16 2.54 -21.11 6.51
CA VAL A 16 1.47 -20.13 6.23
C VAL A 16 1.79 -18.78 6.87
N TRP A 17 2.18 -18.75 8.14
CA TRP A 17 2.56 -17.51 8.82
C TRP A 17 3.75 -16.82 8.17
N VAL A 18 4.79 -17.58 7.82
CA VAL A 18 5.96 -17.05 7.12
C VAL A 18 5.56 -16.47 5.76
N LEU A 19 4.71 -17.17 5.00
CA LEU A 19 4.21 -16.67 3.72
C LEU A 19 3.42 -15.37 3.88
N LEU A 20 2.52 -15.28 4.87
CA LEU A 20 1.74 -14.07 5.13
C LEU A 20 2.63 -12.89 5.53
N ILE A 21 3.59 -13.10 6.43
CA ILE A 21 4.54 -12.06 6.84
C ILE A 21 5.37 -11.62 5.63
N LEU A 22 5.93 -12.56 4.87
CA LEU A 22 6.74 -12.27 3.69
C LEU A 22 5.93 -11.52 2.63
N TRP A 23 4.67 -11.91 2.42
CA TRP A 23 3.76 -11.25 1.49
C TRP A 23 3.52 -9.79 1.88
N VAL A 24 3.21 -9.52 3.14
CA VAL A 24 3.02 -8.15 3.64
C VAL A 24 4.31 -7.33 3.54
N VAL A 25 5.46 -7.92 3.91
CA VAL A 25 6.76 -7.24 3.85
C VAL A 25 7.13 -6.89 2.42
N LEU A 26 7.05 -7.85 1.48
CA LEU A 26 7.39 -7.61 0.08
C LEU A 26 6.43 -6.60 -0.58
N PHE A 27 5.13 -6.67 -0.26
CA PHE A 27 4.16 -5.68 -0.70
C PHE A 27 4.54 -4.27 -0.25
N LYS A 28 4.90 -4.10 1.04
CA LYS A 28 5.37 -2.81 1.57
C LYS A 28 6.71 -2.38 0.97
N CYS A 29 7.64 -3.30 0.75
CA CYS A 29 8.90 -3.02 0.05
C CYS A 29 8.67 -2.52 -1.38
N ALA A 30 7.70 -3.07 -2.11
CA ALA A 30 7.35 -2.60 -3.45
C ALA A 30 6.87 -1.14 -3.44
N HIS A 31 6.01 -0.77 -2.49
CA HIS A 31 5.62 0.63 -2.30
C HIS A 31 6.82 1.52 -2.00
N LEU A 32 7.68 1.10 -1.06
CA LEU A 32 8.89 1.86 -0.72
C LEU A 32 9.83 2.03 -1.92
N LEU A 33 9.95 1.02 -2.79
CA LEU A 33 10.77 1.09 -3.99
C LEU A 33 10.20 2.10 -5.00
N VAL A 34 8.90 2.04 -5.31
CA VAL A 34 8.23 3.03 -6.18
C VAL A 34 8.38 4.44 -5.60
N MET A 35 8.30 4.58 -4.28
CA MET A 35 8.50 5.85 -3.59
C MET A 35 9.94 6.36 -3.69
N LEU A 36 10.94 5.49 -3.50
CA LEU A 36 12.36 5.84 -3.61
C LEU A 36 12.71 6.34 -5.01
N VAL A 37 12.17 5.71 -6.05
CA VAL A 37 12.39 6.10 -7.46
C VAL A 37 11.87 7.51 -7.77
N ARG A 38 10.88 8.00 -7.01
CA ARG A 38 10.23 9.30 -7.26
C ARG A 38 11.09 10.54 -6.94
N HIS A 39 12.18 10.40 -6.16
CA HIS A 39 13.17 11.45 -5.84
C HIS A 39 12.59 12.86 -5.52
N GLY A 40 11.47 12.94 -4.78
CA GLY A 40 10.81 14.21 -4.47
C GLY A 40 11.17 14.78 -3.08
N PRO A 41 11.05 16.11 -2.86
CA PRO A 41 11.19 16.70 -1.53
C PRO A 41 10.05 16.19 -0.62
N MET A 42 10.46 15.46 0.42
CA MET A 42 9.59 14.78 1.37
C MET A 42 9.19 15.75 2.49
N ILE A 43 7.89 16.00 2.64
CA ILE A 43 7.34 16.84 3.71
C ILE A 43 7.30 16.06 5.03
N GLY A 44 6.95 14.78 4.96
CA GLY A 44 6.80 13.96 6.14
C GLY A 44 6.42 12.53 5.80
N TRP A 45 6.38 11.71 6.82
CA TRP A 45 5.87 10.34 6.76
C TRP A 45 4.98 10.10 7.96
N ALA A 46 4.09 9.14 7.84
CA ALA A 46 3.19 8.76 8.91
C ALA A 46 3.15 7.25 9.03
N ILE A 47 3.08 6.78 10.27
CA ILE A 47 2.90 5.36 10.59
C ILE A 47 1.47 5.19 11.07
N GLY A 48 0.67 4.45 10.31
CA GLY A 48 -0.70 4.10 10.68
C GLY A 48 -0.95 2.60 10.66
N PRO A 49 -2.17 2.17 11.05
CA PRO A 49 -2.60 0.78 10.99
C PRO A 49 -2.57 0.22 9.56
N LEU A 50 -2.66 1.09 8.56
CA LEU A 50 -2.59 0.75 7.14
C LEU A 50 -1.14 0.74 6.59
N GLY A 51 -0.14 1.06 7.42
CA GLY A 51 1.28 1.06 7.08
C GLY A 51 1.93 2.44 7.09
N ILE A 52 3.06 2.55 6.38
CA ILE A 52 3.83 3.79 6.27
C ILE A 52 3.33 4.57 5.05
N THR A 53 2.89 5.81 5.28
CA THR A 53 2.46 6.73 4.23
C THR A 53 3.40 7.92 4.18
N ILE A 54 3.91 8.26 3.01
CA ILE A 54 4.85 9.38 2.83
C ILE A 54 4.13 10.54 2.10
N MET A 55 4.35 11.75 2.58
CA MET A 55 3.82 13.00 2.01
C MET A 55 4.93 13.69 1.21
N PHE A 56 4.69 13.92 -0.08
CA PHE A 56 5.58 14.64 -0.98
C PHE A 56 4.94 15.94 -1.45
N LEU A 57 5.75 16.98 -1.62
CA LEU A 57 5.30 18.29 -2.08
C LEU A 57 4.90 18.29 -3.57
N HIS A 58 5.56 17.46 -4.38
CA HIS A 58 5.43 17.52 -5.83
C HIS A 58 4.21 16.75 -6.37
N GLU A 59 3.69 17.20 -7.51
CA GLU A 59 2.56 16.60 -8.22
C GLU A 59 2.84 15.12 -8.54
N PRO A 60 1.84 14.23 -8.39
CA PRO A 60 1.99 12.86 -8.81
C PRO A 60 1.82 12.80 -10.33
N SER A 61 2.90 12.57 -11.07
CA SER A 61 2.75 12.27 -12.50
C SER A 61 1.82 11.05 -12.65
N MET A 62 0.98 11.05 -13.69
CA MET A 62 0.12 9.91 -14.05
C MET A 62 0.86 8.57 -13.99
N LEU A 63 2.11 8.53 -14.48
CA LEU A 63 2.95 7.33 -14.46
C LEU A 63 3.22 6.84 -13.03
N TYR A 64 3.57 7.74 -12.11
CA TYR A 64 3.81 7.39 -10.71
C TYR A 64 2.55 6.93 -9.97
N ILE A 65 1.37 7.49 -10.31
CA ILE A 65 0.09 7.02 -9.76
C ILE A 65 -0.13 5.56 -10.14
N TRP A 66 0.02 5.24 -11.43
CA TRP A 66 -0.17 3.88 -11.92
C TRP A 66 0.91 2.92 -11.41
N LEU A 67 2.18 3.33 -11.39
CA LEU A 67 3.27 2.52 -10.83
C LEU A 67 3.02 2.15 -9.35
N ASN A 68 2.47 3.07 -8.57
CA ASN A 68 2.15 2.83 -7.16
C ASN A 68 1.00 1.84 -6.95
N VAL A 69 0.18 1.59 -7.98
CA VAL A 69 -0.87 0.54 -7.95
C VAL A 69 -0.33 -0.76 -8.55
N PHE A 70 0.26 -0.70 -9.74
CA PHE A 70 0.64 -1.89 -10.50
C PHE A 70 1.85 -2.61 -9.91
N CYS A 71 2.88 -1.91 -9.45
CA CYS A 71 4.09 -2.56 -8.94
C CYS A 71 3.81 -3.37 -7.67
N PRO A 72 3.13 -2.82 -6.63
CA PRO A 72 2.75 -3.60 -5.45
C PRO A 72 1.76 -4.72 -5.77
N ALA A 73 0.80 -4.49 -6.68
CA ALA A 73 -0.14 -5.52 -7.11
C ALA A 73 0.55 -6.69 -7.82
N LEU A 74 1.54 -6.41 -8.68
CA LEU A 74 2.33 -7.43 -9.37
C LEU A 74 3.17 -8.23 -8.36
N VAL A 75 3.87 -7.56 -7.44
CA VAL A 75 4.65 -8.22 -6.39
C VAL A 75 3.74 -9.09 -5.50
N SER A 76 2.57 -8.59 -5.10
CA SER A 76 1.55 -9.33 -4.36
C SER A 76 1.14 -10.60 -5.10
N GLY A 77 0.81 -10.47 -6.40
CA GLY A 77 0.41 -11.60 -7.23
C GLY A 77 1.49 -12.66 -7.41
N VAL A 78 2.74 -12.23 -7.63
CA VAL A 78 3.89 -13.15 -7.77
C VAL A 78 4.14 -13.89 -6.46
N VAL A 79 4.13 -13.21 -5.32
CA VAL A 79 4.36 -13.83 -4.02
C VAL A 79 3.26 -14.83 -3.68
N LEU A 80 1.99 -14.50 -3.94
CA LEU A 80 0.88 -15.43 -3.73
C LEU A 80 0.95 -16.62 -4.69
N TYR A 81 1.25 -16.40 -5.96
CA TYR A 81 1.35 -17.48 -6.93
C TYR A 81 2.49 -18.45 -6.59
N VAL A 82 3.70 -17.91 -6.35
CA VAL A 82 4.87 -18.71 -5.99
C VAL A 82 4.63 -19.38 -4.63
N GLY A 83 4.13 -18.66 -3.65
CA GLY A 83 3.94 -19.14 -2.29
C GLY A 83 2.84 -20.17 -2.11
N LEU A 84 1.82 -20.21 -2.98
CA LEU A 84 0.69 -21.14 -2.85
C LEU A 84 0.69 -22.29 -3.86
N PHE A 85 1.37 -22.14 -5.00
CA PHE A 85 1.30 -23.11 -6.11
C PHE A 85 2.65 -23.69 -6.55
N THR A 86 3.75 -23.37 -5.86
CA THR A 86 5.05 -24.04 -6.11
C THR A 86 5.38 -25.05 -5.02
N SER A 87 6.52 -25.74 -5.15
CA SER A 87 7.02 -26.74 -4.19
C SER A 87 7.27 -26.20 -2.77
N ILE A 88 7.26 -24.88 -2.59
CA ILE A 88 7.42 -24.20 -1.30
C ILE A 88 6.05 -24.03 -0.59
N SER A 89 4.95 -24.44 -1.23
CA SER A 89 3.60 -24.16 -0.73
C SER A 89 3.30 -24.85 0.61
N PRO A 90 2.87 -24.08 1.62
CA PRO A 90 2.46 -24.63 2.90
C PRO A 90 1.03 -25.21 2.88
N ILE A 91 0.29 -25.03 1.76
CA ILE A 91 -1.11 -25.44 1.62
C ILE A 91 -1.27 -26.21 0.31
N MET A 92 -1.78 -27.44 0.38
CA MET A 92 -2.20 -28.14 -0.83
C MET A 92 -3.52 -27.56 -1.31
N LEU A 93 -3.50 -26.95 -2.50
CA LEU A 93 -4.66 -26.39 -3.18
C LEU A 93 -4.87 -27.13 -4.50
N PRO A 94 -6.12 -27.24 -4.99
CA PRO A 94 -6.39 -27.80 -6.30
C PRO A 94 -5.66 -27.01 -7.40
N GLU A 95 -4.85 -27.68 -8.23
CA GLU A 95 -4.06 -27.06 -9.31
C GLU A 95 -4.89 -26.66 -10.54
N HIS A 96 -6.19 -26.44 -10.39
CA HIS A 96 -7.02 -25.99 -11.49
C HIS A 96 -6.70 -24.52 -11.84
N PRO A 97 -6.45 -24.20 -13.12
CA PRO A 97 -6.00 -22.86 -13.51
C PRO A 97 -7.03 -21.78 -13.14
N PHE A 98 -8.33 -22.08 -13.21
CA PHE A 98 -9.39 -21.16 -12.76
C PHE A 98 -9.33 -20.88 -11.25
N VAL A 99 -9.07 -21.90 -10.43
CA VAL A 99 -8.97 -21.75 -8.97
C VAL A 99 -7.74 -20.93 -8.60
N GLN A 100 -6.60 -21.15 -9.28
CA GLN A 100 -5.39 -20.35 -9.12
C GLN A 100 -5.63 -18.87 -9.43
N ILE A 101 -6.28 -18.58 -10.57
CA ILE A 101 -6.60 -17.21 -10.96
C ILE A 101 -7.51 -16.55 -9.92
N ILE A 102 -8.54 -17.24 -9.42
CA ILE A 102 -9.46 -16.70 -8.41
C ILE A 102 -8.73 -16.41 -7.09
N ILE A 103 -7.90 -17.32 -6.60
CA ILE A 103 -7.16 -17.14 -5.33
C ILE A 103 -6.16 -15.99 -5.46
N VAL A 104 -5.33 -15.98 -6.51
CA VAL A 104 -4.33 -14.92 -6.71
C VAL A 104 -5.02 -13.57 -6.92
N SER A 105 -6.04 -13.50 -7.77
CA SER A 105 -6.76 -12.24 -8.02
C SER A 105 -7.46 -11.71 -6.76
N SER A 106 -8.07 -12.57 -5.96
CA SER A 106 -8.69 -12.15 -4.70
C SER A 106 -7.66 -11.59 -3.69
N GLY A 107 -6.49 -12.23 -3.56
CA GLY A 107 -5.42 -11.72 -2.69
C GLY A 107 -4.84 -10.40 -3.20
N VAL A 108 -4.59 -10.29 -4.51
CA VAL A 108 -4.15 -9.03 -5.13
C VAL A 108 -5.19 -7.93 -4.89
N LEU A 109 -6.46 -8.19 -5.19
CA LEU A 109 -7.56 -7.24 -4.96
C LEU A 109 -7.61 -6.80 -3.50
N LEU A 110 -7.51 -7.73 -2.54
CA LEU A 110 -7.54 -7.39 -1.12
C LEU A 110 -6.41 -6.42 -0.72
N THR A 111 -5.22 -6.60 -1.29
CA THR A 111 -4.08 -5.71 -1.04
C THR A 111 -4.13 -4.39 -1.83
N SER A 112 -4.59 -4.40 -3.08
CA SER A 112 -4.44 -3.27 -4.01
C SER A 112 -5.73 -2.46 -4.23
N LEU A 113 -6.88 -2.88 -3.69
CA LEU A 113 -8.14 -2.16 -3.87
C LEU A 113 -8.08 -0.74 -3.28
N GLY A 114 -7.47 -0.59 -2.10
CA GLY A 114 -7.27 0.72 -1.48
C GLY A 114 -6.44 1.65 -2.35
N ASP A 115 -5.34 1.14 -2.91
CA ASP A 115 -4.47 1.90 -3.81
C ASP A 115 -5.17 2.27 -5.10
N PHE A 116 -5.95 1.36 -5.67
CA PHE A 116 -6.74 1.61 -6.88
C PHE A 116 -7.80 2.70 -6.65
N VAL A 117 -8.53 2.64 -5.54
CA VAL A 117 -9.53 3.68 -5.18
C VAL A 117 -8.85 5.02 -4.97
N ASN A 118 -7.70 5.05 -4.29
CA ASN A 118 -6.93 6.27 -4.08
C ASN A 118 -6.41 6.85 -5.41
N ALA A 119 -5.87 6.02 -6.29
CA ALA A 119 -5.43 6.41 -7.62
C ALA A 119 -6.59 6.95 -8.47
N LEU A 120 -7.74 6.27 -8.47
CA LEU A 120 -8.92 6.72 -9.21
C LEU A 120 -9.44 8.08 -8.69
N ARG A 121 -9.43 8.29 -7.38
CA ARG A 121 -9.82 9.55 -6.77
C ARG A 121 -8.84 10.67 -7.11
N ASP A 122 -7.55 10.39 -7.09
CA ASP A 122 -6.50 11.36 -7.45
C ASP A 122 -6.53 11.72 -8.95
N LEU A 123 -6.98 10.79 -9.81
CA LEU A 123 -7.22 11.06 -11.24
C LEU A 123 -8.50 11.88 -11.49
N ARG A 124 -9.58 11.60 -10.75
CA ARG A 124 -10.88 12.29 -10.92
C ARG A 124 -10.91 13.68 -10.31
N HIS A 125 -10.24 13.85 -9.17
CA HIS A 125 -10.18 15.11 -8.43
C HIS A 125 -8.71 15.43 -8.11
N PRO A 126 -7.94 15.89 -9.11
CA PRO A 126 -6.54 16.15 -8.90
C PRO A 126 -6.40 17.35 -7.97
N LEU A 127 -5.91 17.11 -6.75
CA LEU A 127 -5.61 18.14 -5.76
C LEU A 127 -4.12 18.49 -5.83
N TRP A 128 -3.83 19.79 -5.91
CA TRP A 128 -2.49 20.30 -6.20
C TRP A 128 -1.97 21.09 -4.98
N GLY A 129 -0.66 21.11 -4.80
CA GLY A 129 0.02 21.86 -3.74
C GLY A 129 -0.54 21.61 -2.33
N GLU A 130 -0.91 22.70 -1.66
CA GLU A 130 -1.39 22.74 -0.27
C GLU A 130 -2.66 21.91 -0.01
N ALA A 131 -3.62 21.94 -0.92
CA ALA A 131 -4.90 21.24 -0.74
C ALA A 131 -4.69 19.71 -0.68
N ARG A 132 -3.69 19.20 -1.39
CA ARG A 132 -3.30 17.77 -1.34
C ARG A 132 -2.66 17.41 0.00
N ILE A 133 -1.82 18.30 0.52
CA ILE A 133 -1.13 18.12 1.80
C ILE A 133 -2.16 18.10 2.93
N LEU A 134 -3.09 19.06 2.96
CA LEU A 134 -4.16 19.10 3.95
C LEU A 134 -5.06 17.86 3.90
N ARG A 135 -5.48 17.41 2.71
CA ARG A 135 -6.23 16.16 2.56
C ARG A 135 -5.45 14.96 3.10
N SER A 136 -4.16 14.89 2.81
CA SER A 136 -3.30 13.78 3.28
C SER A 136 -3.20 13.78 4.80
N ILE A 137 -2.99 14.95 5.41
CA ILE A 137 -2.93 15.12 6.87
C ILE A 137 -4.26 14.75 7.51
N GLN A 138 -5.40 15.20 6.96
CA GLN A 138 -6.74 14.85 7.45
C GLN A 138 -6.99 13.34 7.39
N PHE A 139 -6.63 12.69 6.27
CA PHE A 139 -6.78 11.24 6.13
C PHE A 139 -5.90 10.46 7.11
N LEU A 140 -4.66 10.90 7.30
CA LEU A 140 -3.73 10.31 8.25
C LEU A 140 -4.23 10.46 9.69
N ARG A 141 -4.80 11.61 10.03
CA ARG A 141 -5.41 11.83 11.33
C ARG A 141 -6.65 10.96 11.55
N ALA A 142 -7.53 10.87 10.54
CA ALA A 142 -8.72 10.02 10.60
C ALA A 142 -8.36 8.53 10.76
N SER A 143 -7.20 8.11 10.27
CA SER A 143 -6.67 6.75 10.43
C SER A 143 -5.83 6.55 11.70
N TYR A 144 -5.82 7.53 12.63
CA TYR A 144 -5.01 7.52 13.85
C TYR A 144 -3.52 7.29 13.58
N ALA A 145 -3.02 7.72 12.42
CA ALA A 145 -1.62 7.59 12.06
C ALA A 145 -0.78 8.61 12.83
N LYS A 146 0.40 8.18 13.28
CA LYS A 146 1.39 9.05 13.88
C LYS A 146 2.18 9.73 12.77
N ILE A 147 2.01 11.05 12.65
CA ILE A 147 2.62 11.86 11.58
C ILE A 147 3.96 12.41 12.07
N HIS A 148 5.00 12.25 11.26
CA HIS A 148 6.36 12.72 11.47
C HIS A 148 6.76 13.63 10.31
N PHE A 149 7.04 14.90 10.61
CA PHE A 149 7.47 15.88 9.61
C PHE A 149 8.99 15.88 9.48
N THR A 150 9.49 16.10 8.27
CA THR A 150 10.92 16.32 8.02
C THR A 150 11.27 17.79 8.30
N PRO A 151 12.57 18.16 8.44
CA PRO A 151 12.96 19.57 8.56
C PRO A 151 12.42 20.44 7.43
N PHE A 152 12.39 19.89 6.20
CA PHE A 152 11.77 20.54 5.04
C PHE A 152 10.25 20.72 5.20
N GLY A 153 9.55 19.72 5.73
CA GLY A 153 8.12 19.83 6.02
C GLY A 153 7.82 20.87 7.10
N HIS A 154 8.66 20.99 8.11
CA HIS A 154 8.52 22.03 9.14
C HIS A 154 8.65 23.44 8.56
N SER A 155 9.69 23.70 7.74
CA SER A 155 9.83 25.01 7.07
C SER A 155 8.69 25.27 6.10
N TYR A 156 8.29 24.26 5.31
CA TYR A 156 7.19 24.40 4.36
C TYR A 156 5.87 24.76 5.04
N LEU A 157 5.53 24.09 6.16
CA LEU A 157 4.30 24.36 6.90
C LEU A 157 4.31 25.75 7.54
N SER A 158 5.45 26.17 8.09
CA SER A 158 5.62 27.51 8.63
C SER A 158 5.45 28.58 7.54
N ASP A 159 6.07 28.39 6.37
CA ASP A 159 6.08 29.39 5.31
C ASP A 159 4.73 29.51 4.59
N HIS A 160 4.02 28.40 4.37
CA HIS A 160 2.78 28.38 3.58
C HIS A 160 1.50 28.45 4.43
N PHE A 161 1.50 27.86 5.63
CA PHE A 161 0.32 27.85 6.51
C PHE A 161 0.47 28.75 7.75
N GLY A 162 1.64 29.34 7.98
CA GLY A 162 1.89 30.20 9.15
C GLY A 162 1.75 29.47 10.50
N ALA A 163 1.78 28.14 10.49
CA ALA A 163 1.46 27.31 11.65
C ALA A 163 2.53 26.25 11.89
N ASN A 164 2.81 25.98 13.16
CA ASN A 164 3.60 24.81 13.52
C ASN A 164 2.79 23.53 13.24
N PRO A 165 3.45 22.41 12.90
CA PRO A 165 2.76 21.16 12.64
C PRO A 165 1.89 20.68 13.80
N THR A 166 2.24 20.98 15.05
CA THR A 166 1.40 20.69 16.23
C THR A 166 0.11 21.49 16.22
N ASP A 167 0.18 22.76 15.83
CA ASP A 167 -0.96 23.68 15.84
C ASP A 167 -1.91 23.33 14.69
N LEU A 168 -1.35 23.00 13.52
CA LEU A 168 -2.09 22.52 12.36
C LEU A 168 -2.77 21.17 12.62
N LEU A 169 -2.11 20.28 13.37
CA LEU A 169 -2.70 19.02 13.83
C LEU A 169 -3.69 19.18 14.98
N GLN A 170 -3.80 20.33 15.63
CA GLN A 170 -4.86 20.61 16.59
C GLN A 170 -6.08 21.25 15.92
N ALA A 171 -5.87 22.09 14.91
CA ALA A 171 -6.92 22.83 14.21
C ALA A 171 -7.77 21.99 13.24
N LEU A 172 -7.21 20.91 12.69
CA LEU A 172 -7.92 19.99 11.77
C LEU A 172 -8.81 18.97 12.48
#